data_AF-A0A9P5QDH2-F1
#
_entry.id   AF-A0A9P5QDH2-F1
#
_cell.length_a   1.000
_cell.length_b   1.000
_cell.length_c   1.000
_cell.angle_alpha   90.00
_cell.angle_beta   90.00
_cell.angle_gamma   90.00
#
_symmetry.space_group_name_H-M   'P 1'
#
loop_
_entity.id
_entity.type
_entity.pdbx_description
1 polymer ?
#
loop_
_entity_poly.entity_id
_entity_poly.type
_entity_poly.pdbx_seq_one_letter_code
_entity_poly.pdbx_strand_id
1 'polypeptide(L)' 'MGYTKTYSDGSTPVVAILGAGFSGLCAAIRLQTQLNLTTFQVFELEPDLGGTWWSNTYPGAACDVASINCKAYILV' A
#
# COMPACT_ATOMS: atom_id res chain seq x y z
N MET A 1 5.85 -5.44 23.07
CA MET A 1 6.79 -6.59 23.07
C MET A 1 6.59 -7.29 21.72
N GLY A 2 7.34 -6.86 20.71
CA GLY A 2 7.12 -7.22 19.30
C GLY A 2 7.72 -8.58 18.96
N TYR A 3 6.93 -9.46 18.37
CA TYR A 3 7.35 -10.77 17.90
C TYR A 3 7.96 -10.63 16.50
N THR A 4 9.30 -10.71 16.41
CA THR A 4 10.00 -10.75 15.12
C THR A 4 9.83 -12.15 14.53
N LYS A 5 9.12 -12.27 13.41
CA LYS A 5 9.01 -13.54 12.69
C LYS A 5 10.32 -13.84 11.98
N THR A 6 11.00 -14.88 12.42
CA THR A 6 12.13 -15.50 11.71
C THR A 6 11.69 -16.81 11.06
N TYR A 7 12.35 -17.19 9.97
CA TYR A 7 12.22 -18.54 9.42
C TYR A 7 12.85 -19.56 10.39
N SER A 8 12.54 -20.84 10.19
CA SER A 8 13.09 -21.93 11.01
C SER A 8 14.62 -22.04 10.96
N ASP A 9 15.26 -21.41 9.98
CA ASP A 9 16.72 -21.31 9.83
C ASP A 9 17.34 -20.08 10.54
N GLY A 10 16.50 -19.24 11.18
CA GLY A 10 16.93 -18.02 11.88
C GLY A 10 17.03 -16.77 10.99
N SER A 11 16.77 -16.86 9.69
CA SER A 11 16.79 -15.70 8.79
C SER A 11 15.53 -14.84 8.93
N THR A 12 15.69 -13.53 8.73
CA THR A 12 14.56 -12.58 8.70
C THR A 12 13.91 -12.59 7.31
N PRO A 13 12.57 -12.61 7.23
CA PRO A 13 11.88 -12.61 5.96
C PRO A 13 12.11 -11.32 5.19
N VAL A 14 12.46 -11.46 3.90
CA VAL A 14 12.56 -10.36 2.95
C VAL A 14 11.26 -10.31 2.16
N VAL A 15 10.58 -9.17 2.21
CA VAL A 15 9.27 -9.02 1.57
C VAL A 15 9.35 -8.01 0.42
N ALA A 16 8.88 -8.40 -0.77
CA ALA A 16 8.68 -7.48 -1.88
C ALA A 16 7.19 -7.12 -1.96
N ILE A 17 6.87 -5.82 -1.94
CA ILE A 17 5.52 -5.29 -2.12
C ILE A 17 5.46 -4.71 -3.53
N LEU A 18 4.49 -5.18 -4.32
CA LEU A 18 4.25 -4.69 -5.67
C LEU A 18 3.02 -3.78 -5.66
N GLY A 19 3.19 -2.55 -6.14
CA GLY A 19 2.20 -1.49 -6.11
C GLY A 19 2.35 -0.61 -4.86
N ALA A 20 2.47 0.70 -5.09
CA ALA A 20 2.51 1.77 -4.10
C ALA A 20 1.20 2.60 -4.11
N GLY A 21 0.07 1.91 -4.30
CA GLY A 21 -1.24 2.43 -3.96
C GLY A 21 -1.53 2.33 -2.45
N PHE A 22 -2.75 2.65 -2.04
CA PHE A 22 -3.17 2.56 -0.63
C PHE A 22 -2.96 1.18 -0.01
N SER A 23 -3.23 0.10 -0.74
CA SER A 23 -3.05 -1.27 -0.25
C SER A 23 -1.58 -1.60 0.05
N GLY A 24 -0.67 -1.25 -0.87
CA GLY A 24 0.77 -1.50 -0.70
C GLY A 24 1.40 -0.68 0.42
N LEU A 25 1.03 0.59 0.53
CA LEU A 25 1.48 1.45 1.64
C LEU A 25 0.93 0.96 2.99
N CYS A 26 -0.35 0.59 3.06
CA CYS A 26 -0.93 0.01 4.27
C CYS A 26 -0.24 -1.31 4.66
N ALA A 27 0.11 -2.16 3.69
CA ALA A 27 0.86 -3.38 3.94
C ALA A 27 2.25 -3.07 4.53
N ALA A 28 3.00 -2.15 3.92
CA ALA A 28 4.30 -1.70 4.42
C ALA A 28 4.22 -1.17 5.87
N ILE A 29 3.24 -0.30 6.15
CA ILE A 29 3.01 0.23 7.51
C ILE A 29 2.69 -0.90 8.48
N ARG A 30 1.86 -1.87 8.08
CA ARG A 30 1.48 -3.00 8.94
C ARG A 30 2.68 -3.90 9.24
N LEU A 31 3.54 -4.15 8.26
CA LEU A 31 4.78 -4.92 8.44
C LEU A 31 5.69 -4.24 9.47
N GLN A 32 5.88 -2.93 9.38
CA GLN A 32 6.69 -2.18 10.34
C GLN A 32 6.06 -2.13 11.73
N THR A 33 4.78 -1.77 11.82
CA THR A 33 4.13 -1.45 13.09
C THR A 33 3.71 -2.68 13.89
N GLN A 34 3.31 -3.77 13.23
CA GLN A 34 2.81 -4.96 13.92
C GLN A 34 3.79 -6.11 13.97
N LEU A 35 4.58 -6.29 12.91
CA LEU A 35 5.52 -7.40 12.81
C LEU A 35 6.96 -6.97 13.09
N ASN A 36 7.21 -5.67 13.28
CA ASN A 36 8.55 -5.09 13.41
C ASN A 36 9.48 -5.54 12.28
N LEU A 37 8.92 -5.83 11.10
CA LEU A 37 9.66 -6.24 9.91
C LEU A 37 9.98 -4.99 9.11
N THR A 38 11.27 -4.68 9.02
CA THR A 38 11.81 -3.54 8.25
C THR A 38 12.51 -3.97 6.97
N THR A 39 12.66 -5.28 6.76
CA THR A 39 13.28 -5.90 5.59
C THR A 39 12.28 -6.06 4.45
N PHE A 40 11.82 -4.94 3.89
CA PHE A 40 10.96 -4.97 2.71
C PHE A 40 11.26 -3.83 1.75
N GLN A 41 10.88 -4.05 0.49
CA GLN A 41 10.97 -3.05 -0.57
C GLN A 41 9.62 -2.93 -1.26
N VAL A 42 9.16 -1.69 -1.47
CA VAL A 42 7.98 -1.39 -2.27
C VAL A 42 8.44 -1.02 -3.68
N PHE A 43 7.80 -1.62 -4.67
CA PHE A 43 8.01 -1.35 -6.09
C PHE A 43 6.73 -0.79 -6.70
N GLU A 44 6.85 0.24 -7.51
CA GLU A 44 5.75 0.84 -8.27
C GLU A 44 6.16 0.93 -9.74
N LEU A 45 5.20 0.68 -10.63
CA LEU A 45 5.39 0.81 -12.07
C LEU A 45 5.35 2.28 -12.48
N GLU A 46 4.46 3.04 -11.86
CA GLU A 46 4.29 4.47 -12.12
C GLU A 46 5.44 5.33 -11.55
N PRO A 47 5.67 6.54 -12.09
CA PRO A 47 6.72 7.44 -11.61
C PRO A 47 6.58 7.91 -10.15
N ASP A 48 5.37 7.83 -9.58
CA ASP A 48 5.08 8.29 -8.23
C ASP A 48 3.98 7.45 -7.57
N LEU A 49 3.73 7.71 -6.30
CA LEU A 49 2.76 7.02 -5.45
C LEU A 49 1.32 7.39 -5.82
N GLY A 50 0.40 6.44 -5.63
CA GLY A 50 -1.04 6.71 -5.77
C GLY A 50 -1.83 5.56 -6.38
N GLY A 51 -1.16 4.65 -7.10
CA GLY A 51 -1.80 3.53 -7.78
C GLY A 51 -2.93 4.03 -8.68
N THR A 52 -4.16 3.58 -8.42
CA THR A 52 -5.37 4.02 -9.11
C THR A 52 -5.45 5.54 -9.29
N TRP A 53 -5.13 6.33 -8.26
CA TRP A 53 -5.29 7.79 -8.30
C TRP A 53 -4.21 8.51 -9.10
N TRP A 54 -3.07 7.84 -9.33
CA TRP A 54 -2.02 8.35 -10.21
C TRP A 54 -2.34 8.04 -11.67
N SER A 55 -2.67 6.77 -11.97
CA SER A 55 -2.90 6.34 -13.36
C SER A 55 -4.22 6.88 -13.95
N ASN A 56 -5.21 7.26 -13.12
CA ASN A 56 -6.51 7.73 -13.59
C ASN A 56 -6.67 9.25 -13.39
N THR A 57 -6.31 10.03 -14.42
CA THR A 57 -6.39 11.51 -14.42
C THR A 57 -7.38 12.07 -15.46
N TYR A 58 -8.36 11.26 -15.88
CA TYR A 58 -9.39 11.72 -16.80
C TYR A 58 -10.37 12.71 -16.12
N PRO A 59 -10.95 13.67 -16.86
CA PRO A 59 -11.94 14.59 -16.30
C PRO A 59 -13.12 13.85 -15.68
N GLY A 60 -13.42 14.14 -14.42
CA GLY A 60 -14.50 13.49 -13.67
C GLY A 60 -14.09 12.26 -12.85
N ALA A 61 -12.79 11.94 -12.76
CA ALA A 61 -12.29 10.95 -11.80
C ALA A 61 -12.68 11.33 -10.36
N ALA A 62 -13.39 10.43 -9.68
CA ALA A 62 -13.94 10.64 -8.34
C ALA A 62 -13.98 9.32 -7.55
N CYS A 63 -14.54 9.31 -6.35
CA CYS A 63 -14.71 8.12 -5.51
C CYS A 63 -16.20 7.88 -5.26
N ASP A 64 -16.68 6.63 -5.34
CA ASP A 64 -18.08 6.29 -5.00
C ASP A 64 -18.35 6.26 -3.48
N VAL A 65 -17.30 6.21 -2.66
CA VAL A 65 -17.40 6.17 -1.22
C VAL A 65 -17.79 7.55 -0.70
N ALA A 66 -18.89 7.58 0.06
CA ALA A 66 -19.37 8.78 0.73
C ALA A 66 -18.26 9.42 1.56
N SER A 67 -17.69 10.49 1.03
CA SER A 67 -16.72 11.32 1.73
C SER A 67 -17.45 12.53 2.29
N ILE A 68 -17.03 13.05 3.44
CA ILE A 68 -17.64 14.24 4.07
C ILE A 68 -17.76 15.43 3.08
N ASN A 69 -16.95 15.46 1.99
CA ASN A 69 -16.93 16.51 0.98
C ASN A 69 -16.96 16.05 -0.50
N CYS A 70 -17.31 14.80 -0.84
CA CYS A 70 -17.29 14.36 -2.25
C CYS A 70 -18.67 13.84 -2.70
N LYS A 71 -19.29 14.55 -3.66
CA LYS A 71 -20.45 14.08 -4.42
C LYS A 71 -20.05 13.96 -5.89
N ALA A 72 -19.56 12.81 -6.32
CA ALA A 72 -19.59 12.37 -7.72
C ALA A 72 -19.16 10.90 -7.81
N TYR A 73 -19.94 10.12 -8.55
CA TYR A 73 -19.77 8.68 -8.77
C TYR A 73 -18.70 8.40 -9.83
N ILE A 74 -17.79 7.46 -9.55
CA ILE A 74 -17.24 6.54 -10.56
C ILE A 74 -16.88 5.20 -9.91
N LEU A 75 -16.97 4.13 -10.70
CA LEU A 75 -16.55 2.78 -10.33
C LEU A 75 -15.02 2.67 -10.47
N VAL A 76 -14.33 2.53 -9.34
CA VAL A 76 -13.09 1.74 -9.24
C VAL A 76 -13.39 0.56 -8.32
#